data_AF-A0A1G8HIH3-F1
#
_entry.id   AF-A0A1G8HIH3-F1
#
_cell.length_a   1.000
_cell.length_b   1.000
_cell.length_c   1.000
_cell.angle_alpha   90.00
_cell.angle_beta   90.00
_cell.angle_gamma   90.00
#
_symmetry.space_group_name_H-M   'P 1'
#
loop_
_entity.id
_entity.type
_entity.pdbx_description
1 polymer ?
#
loop_
_entity_poly.entity_id
_entity_poly.type
_entity_poly.pdbx_seq_one_letter_code
_entity_poly.pdbx_strand_id
1 'polypeptide(L)'
;MNTSSASAITPPPAVRHPERGRRYSIEELRSLADGGDAWALCQVDQWELEFANVFSGTLSERCTDTGCEAYGEPVDTCYDGDGRPLDVDHGGWGHSVTWARAA
;
A
#
# COMPACT_ATOMS: atom_id res chain seq x y z
N MET A 1 -38.18 46.19 7.73
CA MET A 1 -37.63 45.41 8.86
C MET A 1 -37.73 43.93 8.52
N ASN A 2 -36.80 43.13 9.07
CA ASN A 2 -36.56 41.68 8.91
C ASN A 2 -35.63 41.24 7.77
N THR A 3 -34.33 41.38 8.02
CA THR A 3 -33.30 40.48 7.49
C THR A 3 -33.12 39.32 8.46
N SER A 4 -33.60 38.13 8.09
CA SER A 4 -33.30 36.89 8.81
C SER A 4 -31.87 36.47 8.50
N SER A 5 -30.97 36.62 9.47
CA SER A 5 -29.61 36.06 9.39
C SER A 5 -29.70 34.53 9.48
N ALA A 6 -29.44 33.86 8.36
CA ALA A 6 -29.15 32.44 8.37
C ALA A 6 -27.75 32.24 8.95
N SER A 7 -27.67 31.66 10.14
CA SER A 7 -26.40 31.19 10.70
C SER A 7 -25.85 30.11 9.77
N ALA A 8 -24.75 30.43 9.06
CA ALA A 8 -24.00 29.42 8.33
C ALA A 8 -23.46 28.41 9.34
N ILE A 9 -23.95 27.18 9.28
CA ILE A 9 -23.36 26.05 9.98
C ILE A 9 -22.06 25.75 9.23
N THR A 10 -20.96 26.34 9.67
CA THR A 10 -19.63 25.98 9.16
C THR A 10 -19.41 24.50 9.52
N PRO A 11 -19.24 23.59 8.54
CA PRO A 11 -18.87 22.22 8.86
C PRO A 11 -17.55 22.24 9.64
N PRO A 12 -17.37 21.36 10.64
CA PRO A 12 -16.11 21.28 11.37
C PRO A 12 -14.96 21.11 10.37
N PRO A 13 -13.79 21.71 10.63
CA PRO A 13 -12.64 21.57 9.74
C PRO A 13 -12.36 20.08 9.55
N ALA A 14 -12.17 19.66 8.30
CA ALA A 14 -11.81 18.29 7.98
C ALA A 14 -10.57 17.90 8.80
N VAL A 15 -10.70 16.86 9.62
CA VAL A 15 -9.60 16.34 10.44
C VAL A 15 -8.49 15.94 9.48
N ARG A 16 -7.29 16.48 9.69
CA ARG A 16 -6.11 16.11 8.91
C ARG A 16 -5.40 14.98 9.62
N HIS A 17 -5.38 13.81 9.00
CA HIS A 17 -4.61 12.68 9.50
C HIS A 17 -3.18 12.68 8.92
N PRO A 18 -2.18 12.21 9.69
CA PRO A 18 -2.29 11.81 11.09
C PRO A 18 -2.39 13.01 12.05
N GLU A 19 -3.27 12.92 13.05
CA GLU A 19 -3.26 13.86 14.16
C GLU A 19 -2.01 13.68 15.02
N ARG A 20 -1.29 14.78 15.24
CA ARG A 20 0.00 14.77 15.94
C ARG A 20 -0.13 14.21 17.35
N GLY A 21 0.60 13.13 17.64
CA GLY A 21 0.66 12.51 18.96
C GLY A 21 -0.49 11.55 19.26
N ARG A 22 -1.45 11.39 18.35
CA ARG A 22 -2.49 10.38 18.45
C ARG A 22 -1.99 9.04 17.93
N ARG A 23 -2.34 7.96 18.63
CA ARG A 23 -2.21 6.59 18.13
C ARG A 23 -3.57 6.12 17.64
N TYR A 24 -3.55 5.25 16.63
CA TYR A 24 -4.74 4.69 15.99
C TYR A 24 -4.67 3.17 16.10
N SER A 25 -5.79 2.54 16.48
CA SER A 25 -5.94 1.10 16.32
C SER A 25 -6.23 0.75 14.85
N ILE A 26 -6.03 -0.51 14.47
CA ILE A 26 -6.39 -0.98 13.12
C ILE A 26 -7.90 -0.84 12.83
N GLU A 27 -8.75 -0.98 13.85
CA GLU A 27 -10.21 -0.80 13.74
C GLU A 27 -10.58 0.65 13.43
N GLU A 28 -9.91 1.61 14.07
CA GLU A 28 -10.07 3.04 13.80
C GLU A 28 -9.60 3.39 12.39
N LEU A 29 -8.43 2.88 11.98
CA LEU A 29 -7.90 3.10 10.64
C LEU A 29 -8.84 2.56 9.55
N ARG A 30 -9.40 1.36 9.74
CA ARG A 30 -10.40 0.80 8.81
C ARG A 30 -11.66 1.65 8.75
N SER A 31 -12.17 2.11 9.89
CA SER A 31 -13.35 2.99 9.92
C SER A 31 -13.11 4.32 9.19
N LEU A 32 -11.91 4.90 9.31
CA LEU A 32 -11.51 6.10 8.59
C LEU A 32 -11.35 5.84 7.09
N ALA A 33 -10.74 4.72 6.71
CA ALA A 33 -10.58 4.28 5.33
C ALA A 33 -11.95 4.08 4.64
N ASP A 34 -12.89 3.41 5.31
CA ASP A 34 -14.29 3.25 4.85
C ASP A 34 -15.01 4.60 4.69
N GLY A 35 -14.62 5.59 5.51
CA GLY A 35 -15.06 6.98 5.40
C GLY A 35 -14.40 7.78 4.26
N GLY A 36 -13.47 7.18 3.51
CA GLY A 36 -12.76 7.79 2.38
C GLY A 36 -11.48 8.54 2.76
N ASP A 37 -10.93 8.32 3.95
CA ASP A 37 -9.65 8.92 4.33
C ASP A 37 -8.47 8.23 3.64
N ALA A 38 -7.84 8.94 2.70
CA ALA A 38 -6.73 8.42 1.90
C ALA A 38 -5.49 8.07 2.73
N TRP A 39 -5.22 8.77 3.83
CA TRP A 39 -4.09 8.43 4.69
C TRP A 39 -4.36 7.12 5.42
N ALA A 40 -5.58 6.96 5.94
CA ALA A 40 -5.97 5.75 6.66
C ALA A 40 -5.96 4.51 5.76
N LEU A 41 -6.40 4.65 4.49
CA LEU A 41 -6.26 3.59 3.47
C LEU A 41 -4.81 3.10 3.38
N CYS A 42 -3.86 4.01 3.18
CA CYS A 42 -2.44 3.63 3.10
C CYS A 42 -1.91 2.97 4.38
N GLN A 43 -2.41 3.35 5.57
CA GLN A 43 -1.99 2.71 6.81
C GLN A 43 -2.57 1.31 6.97
N VAL A 44 -3.81 1.08 6.53
CA VAL A 44 -4.41 -0.25 6.51
C VAL A 44 -3.64 -1.16 5.56
N ASP A 45 -3.32 -0.70 4.35
CA ASP A 45 -2.52 -1.46 3.37
C ASP A 45 -1.16 -1.88 3.96
N GLN A 46 -0.47 -0.94 4.61
CA GLN A 46 0.81 -1.21 5.28
C GLN A 46 0.67 -2.23 6.42
N TRP A 47 -0.36 -2.07 7.26
CA TRP A 47 -0.61 -3.02 8.35
C TRP A 47 -0.90 -4.43 7.82
N GLU A 48 -1.68 -4.54 6.74
CA GLU A 48 -2.00 -5.82 6.13
C GLU A 48 -0.77 -6.48 5.51
N LEU A 49 0.12 -5.71 4.86
CA LEU A 49 1.41 -6.23 4.38
C LEU A 49 2.29 -6.80 5.50
N GLU A 50 2.35 -6.11 6.65
CA GLU A 50 3.22 -6.51 7.77
C GLU A 50 2.64 -7.64 8.64
N PHE A 51 1.32 -7.68 8.80
CA PHE A 51 0.66 -8.52 9.82
C PHE A 51 -0.45 -9.44 9.27
N ALA A 52 -0.68 -9.51 7.96
CA ALA A 52 -1.63 -10.47 7.40
C ALA A 52 -1.23 -11.91 7.75
N ASN A 53 -2.23 -12.74 8.03
CA ASN A 53 -2.06 -14.19 8.23
C ASN A 53 -1.92 -14.96 6.91
N VAL A 54 -1.77 -14.26 5.79
CA VAL A 54 -1.58 -14.79 4.45
C VAL A 54 -0.34 -14.12 3.86
N PHE A 55 0.61 -14.92 3.41
CA PHE A 55 1.81 -14.42 2.75
C PHE A 55 1.49 -14.11 1.29
N SER A 56 1.54 -12.83 0.91
CA SER A 56 1.37 -12.37 -0.48
C SER A 56 2.67 -11.89 -1.12
N GLY A 57 3.80 -12.04 -0.42
CA GLY A 57 5.01 -11.32 -0.77
C GLY A 57 4.91 -9.82 -0.45
N THR A 58 6.03 -9.10 -0.54
CA THR A 58 6.13 -7.67 -0.21
C THR A 58 6.09 -6.75 -1.43
N LEU A 59 6.25 -7.33 -2.62
CA LEU A 59 6.49 -6.68 -3.89
C LEU A 59 7.52 -5.54 -3.78
N SER A 60 8.53 -5.70 -2.92
CA SER A 60 9.42 -4.61 -2.54
C SER A 60 10.58 -4.39 -3.51
N GLU A 61 10.84 -5.37 -4.37
CA GLU A 61 11.83 -5.28 -5.45
C GLU A 61 11.19 -4.72 -6.72
N ARG A 62 12.00 -4.36 -7.72
CA ARG A 62 11.49 -3.94 -9.04
C ARG A 62 11.83 -4.98 -10.09
N CYS A 63 10.89 -5.24 -11.00
CA CYS A 63 11.17 -6.07 -12.16
C CYS A 63 12.29 -5.43 -12.98
N THR A 64 13.37 -6.18 -13.19
CA THR A 64 14.56 -5.74 -13.93
C THR A 64 14.68 -6.42 -15.28
N ASP A 65 13.73 -7.26 -15.65
CA ASP A 65 13.67 -7.90 -16.97
C ASP A 65 13.12 -6.93 -18.01
N THR A 66 13.99 -6.42 -18.87
CA THR A 66 13.62 -5.48 -19.94
C THR A 66 12.67 -6.06 -20.99
N GLY A 67 12.52 -7.39 -21.05
CA GLY A 67 11.55 -8.07 -21.91
C GLY A 67 10.19 -8.27 -21.26
N CYS A 68 10.06 -8.00 -19.96
CA CYS A 68 8.81 -8.13 -19.22
C CYS A 68 7.88 -6.95 -19.52
N GLU A 69 6.60 -7.24 -19.72
CA GLU A 69 5.56 -6.22 -19.94
C GLU A 69 5.35 -5.30 -18.73
N ALA A 70 5.70 -5.76 -17.53
CA ALA A 70 5.67 -5.03 -16.28
C ALA A 70 7.08 -4.62 -15.81
N TYR A 71 7.99 -4.36 -16.74
CA TYR A 71 9.34 -3.87 -16.42
C TYR A 71 9.28 -2.63 -15.51
N GLY A 72 10.03 -2.67 -14.40
CA GLY A 72 10.09 -1.60 -13.41
C GLY A 72 8.96 -1.60 -12.38
N GLU A 73 7.94 -2.45 -12.52
CA GLU A 73 6.87 -2.59 -11.53
C GLU A 73 7.35 -3.33 -10.27
N PRO A 74 6.65 -3.14 -9.12
CA PRO A 74 6.92 -3.84 -7.87
C PRO A 74 6.77 -5.37 -8.00
N VAL A 75 7.76 -6.13 -7.51
CA VAL A 75 7.80 -7.61 -7.61
C VAL A 75 8.44 -8.26 -6.38
N ASP A 76 8.21 -9.56 -6.20
CA ASP A 76 9.00 -10.41 -5.31
C ASP A 76 9.83 -11.41 -6.12
N THR A 77 11.13 -11.50 -5.83
CA THR A 77 12.00 -12.50 -6.46
C THR A 77 12.07 -13.75 -5.60
N CYS A 78 11.70 -14.88 -6.16
CA CYS A 78 11.88 -16.20 -5.58
C CYS A 78 13.31 -16.69 -5.85
N TYR A 79 13.94 -17.28 -4.83
CA TYR A 79 15.30 -17.82 -4.93
C TYR A 79 15.33 -19.33 -4.68
N ASP A 80 16.26 -20.05 -5.31
CA ASP A 80 16.54 -21.46 -5.01
C ASP A 80 17.26 -21.63 -3.67
N GLY A 81 17.51 -22.88 -3.28
CA GLY A 81 18.24 -23.20 -2.04
C GLY A 81 19.70 -22.71 -2.01
N ASP A 82 20.27 -22.35 -3.16
CA ASP A 82 21.61 -21.75 -3.29
C ASP A 82 21.56 -20.21 -3.33
N GLY A 83 20.37 -19.61 -3.23
CA GLY A 83 20.18 -18.15 -3.31
C GLY A 83 20.24 -17.59 -4.74
N ARG A 84 20.06 -18.41 -5.78
CA ARG A 84 19.94 -17.94 -7.16
C ARG A 84 18.49 -17.61 -7.48
N PRO A 85 18.22 -16.50 -8.19
CA PRO A 85 16.85 -16.14 -8.53
C PRO A 85 16.27 -17.19 -9.50
N LEU A 86 15.05 -17.63 -9.23
CA LEU A 86 14.28 -18.62 -9.98
C LEU A 86 13.17 -17.96 -10.79
N ASP A 87 12.40 -17.09 -10.13
CA ASP A 87 11.15 -16.55 -10.64
C ASP A 87 10.91 -15.16 -10.07
N VAL A 88 10.24 -14.31 -10.85
CA VAL A 88 9.79 -12.98 -10.45
C VAL A 88 8.27 -13.01 -10.41
N ASP A 89 7.69 -12.77 -9.23
CA ASP A 89 6.25 -12.73 -8.99
C ASP A 89 5.75 -11.27 -8.95
N HIS A 90 4.70 -10.99 -9.72
CA HIS A 90 4.02 -9.69 -9.81
C HIS A 90 2.71 -9.64 -8.99
N GLY A 91 2.52 -10.57 -8.03
CA GLY A 91 1.35 -10.60 -7.15
C GLY A 91 0.11 -11.24 -7.77
N GLY A 92 0.29 -12.08 -8.79
CA GLY A 92 -0.81 -12.77 -9.48
C GLY A 92 -0.39 -13.54 -10.72
N TRP A 93 0.77 -13.20 -11.28
CA TRP A 93 1.46 -13.94 -12.33
C TRP A 93 2.97 -13.73 -12.16
N GLY A 94 3.76 -14.67 -12.67
CA GLY A 94 5.21 -14.61 -12.57
C GLY A 94 5.90 -15.07 -13.84
N HIS A 95 7.20 -14.81 -13.92
CA HIS A 95 8.03 -15.27 -15.02
C HIS A 95 9.45 -15.62 -14.56
N SER A 96 9.99 -16.68 -15.15
CA SER A 96 11.34 -17.14 -14.85
C SER A 96 12.35 -16.06 -15.19
N VAL A 97 13.35 -15.88 -14.33
CA VAL A 97 14.47 -14.99 -14.63
C VAL A 97 15.46 -15.67 -15.58
N THR A 98 15.77 -15.00 -16.68
CA THR A 98 16.79 -15.48 -17.64
C THR A 98 18.15 -14.80 -17.50
N TRP A 99 18.32 -13.84 -16.59
CA TRP A 99 19.58 -13.11 -16.42
C TRP A 99 20.32 -13.52 -15.13
N ALA A 100 21.61 -13.85 -15.28
CA ALA A 100 22.52 -14.01 -14.16
C ALA A 100 22.71 -12.65 -13.48
N ARG A 101 22.53 -12.59 -12.16
CA ARG A 101 22.69 -11.37 -11.37
C ARG A 101 24.05 -10.72 -11.70
N ALA A 102 24.04 -9.48 -12.21
CA ALA A 102 25.26 -8.68 -12.21
C ALA A 102 25.59 -8.40 -10.72
N ALA A 103 26.77 -8.88 -10.32
CA ALA A 103 27.30 -8.79 -8.96
C ALA A 103 27.53 -7.34 -8.51
#